data_AF-A0A847VCZ2-F1
#
_entry.id   AF-A0A847VCZ2-F1
#
_cell.length_a   1.000
_cell.length_b   1.000
_cell.length_c   1.000
_cell.angle_alpha   90.00
_cell.angle_beta   90.00
_cell.angle_gamma   90.00
#
_symmetry.space_group_name_H-M   'P 1'
#
loop_
_entity.id
_entity.type
_entity.pdbx_description
1 polymer ?
#
loop_
_entity_poly.entity_id
_entity_poly.type
_entity_poly.pdbx_seq_one_letter_code
_entity_poly.pdbx_strand_id
1 'polypeptide(L)'
;MKKGMDKSFGSYIQSRRIAQGYTLREFCKRFGLDSAYISRLENDIIPAPQKNETLRGIAKALSIEENSEEWVAFFDLASISRNEFPEDIKSSFEKNLHLLPALLRASKNNNVPKEKVLQLISELRDENEPTED
;
A
#
# COMPACT_ATOMS: atom_id res chain seq x y z
N MET A 1 -1.24 15.96 -6.66
CA MET A 1 -2.42 15.74 -5.80
C MET A 1 -1.98 15.06 -4.49
N LYS A 2 -2.40 15.56 -3.32
CA LYS A 2 -2.17 14.91 -2.01
C LYS A 2 -3.24 13.83 -1.80
N LYS A 3 -2.89 12.54 -1.73
CA LYS A 3 -3.70 11.52 -1.05
C LYS A 3 -2.96 10.18 -0.97
N GLY A 4 -2.61 9.72 0.23
CA GLY A 4 -2.28 8.30 0.40
C GLY A 4 -1.52 7.92 1.67
N MET A 5 -0.52 8.71 2.09
CA MET A 5 0.48 8.18 3.04
C MET A 5 0.05 8.04 4.51
N ASP A 6 -1.11 8.53 4.91
CA ASP A 6 -1.54 8.49 6.32
C ASP A 6 -2.73 7.55 6.55
N LYS A 7 -2.98 6.61 5.63
CA LYS A 7 -4.01 5.59 5.79
C LYS A 7 -3.38 4.21 5.98
N SER A 8 -3.79 3.51 7.03
CA SER A 8 -3.53 2.07 7.20
C SER A 8 -4.23 1.23 6.12
N PHE A 9 -3.83 -0.03 5.99
CA PHE A 9 -4.50 -0.97 5.09
C PHE A 9 -6.01 -1.10 5.40
N GLY A 10 -6.38 -1.22 6.68
CA GLY A 10 -7.77 -1.32 7.11
C GLY A 10 -8.58 -0.08 6.77
N SER A 11 -8.08 1.11 7.12
CA SER A 11 -8.76 2.37 6.81
C SER A 11 -8.87 2.63 5.30
N TYR A 12 -7.92 2.15 4.51
CA TYR A 12 -8.01 2.19 3.04
C TYR A 12 -9.16 1.34 2.53
N ILE A 13 -9.24 0.05 2.92
CA ILE A 13 -10.34 -0.87 2.56
C ILE A 13 -11.69 -0.25 2.93
N GLN A 14 -11.83 0.19 4.17
CA GLN A 14 -13.06 0.79 4.67
C GLN A 14 -13.48 2.00 3.82
N SER A 15 -12.53 2.88 3.52
CA SER A 15 -12.82 4.08 2.74
C SER A 15 -13.22 3.77 1.30
N ARG A 16 -12.63 2.74 0.67
CA ARG A 16 -13.01 2.27 -0.67
C ARG A 16 -14.40 1.64 -0.67
N ARG A 17 -14.71 0.78 0.31
CA ARG A 17 -16.04 0.18 0.46
C ARG A 17 -17.13 1.25 0.62
N ILE A 18 -16.89 2.24 1.48
CA ILE A 18 -17.82 3.35 1.70
C ILE A 18 -17.97 4.20 0.44
N ALA A 19 -16.88 4.45 -0.31
CA ALA A 19 -16.94 5.18 -1.57
C ALA A 19 -17.74 4.44 -2.65
N GLN A 20 -17.80 3.11 -2.61
CA GLN A 20 -18.69 2.30 -3.45
C GLN A 20 -20.16 2.31 -2.97
N GLY A 21 -20.46 2.93 -1.83
CA GLY A 21 -21.81 3.04 -1.28
C GLY A 21 -22.29 1.80 -0.51
N TYR A 22 -21.40 0.88 -0.14
CA TYR A 22 -21.78 -0.32 0.60
C TYR A 22 -21.60 -0.18 2.11
N THR A 23 -22.57 -0.65 2.89
CA THR A 23 -22.33 -1.05 4.27
C THR A 23 -21.41 -2.28 4.32
N LEU A 24 -20.80 -2.56 5.48
CA LEU A 24 -19.97 -3.75 5.65
C LEU A 24 -20.72 -5.04 5.28
N ARG A 25 -21.98 -5.16 5.73
CA ARG A 25 -22.81 -6.36 5.50
C ARG A 25 -23.16 -6.53 4.02
N GLU A 26 -23.52 -5.44 3.33
CA GLU A 26 -23.84 -5.49 1.90
C GLU A 26 -22.61 -5.83 1.06
N PHE A 27 -21.47 -5.22 1.37
CA PHE A 27 -20.20 -5.52 0.70
C PHE A 27 -19.84 -7.00 0.83
N CYS A 28 -19.87 -7.52 2.06
CA CYS A 28 -19.55 -8.92 2.34
C CYS A 28 -20.52 -9.87 1.61
N LYS A 29 -21.83 -9.57 1.63
CA LYS A 29 -22.84 -10.37 0.93
C LYS A 29 -22.64 -10.34 -0.59
N ARG A 30 -22.32 -9.17 -1.17
CA ARG A 30 -22.16 -8.99 -2.62
C ARG A 30 -20.96 -9.74 -3.17
N PHE A 31 -19.86 -9.78 -2.42
CA PHE A 31 -18.60 -10.35 -2.87
C PHE A 31 -18.27 -11.71 -2.22
N GLY A 32 -19.18 -12.28 -1.42
CA GLY A 32 -18.99 -13.58 -0.77
C GLY A 32 -17.88 -13.59 0.28
N LEU A 33 -17.69 -12.48 0.98
CA LEU A 33 -16.65 -12.31 2.00
C LEU A 33 -17.22 -12.54 3.40
N ASP A 34 -16.38 -12.99 4.33
CA ASP A 34 -16.76 -13.14 5.74
C ASP A 34 -16.76 -11.78 6.45
N SER A 35 -17.87 -11.41 7.09
CA SER A 35 -18.01 -10.08 7.69
C SER A 35 -17.14 -9.89 8.93
N ALA A 36 -16.86 -10.95 9.70
CA ALA A 36 -15.96 -10.85 10.84
C ALA A 36 -14.51 -10.63 10.38
N TYR A 37 -14.10 -11.31 9.31
CA TYR A 37 -12.79 -11.14 8.68
C TYR A 37 -12.59 -9.74 8.11
N ILE A 38 -13.52 -9.25 7.29
CA ILE A 38 -13.42 -7.89 6.71
C ILE A 38 -13.50 -6.83 7.81
N SER A 39 -14.32 -7.01 8.85
CA SER A 39 -14.33 -6.11 10.01
C SER A 39 -12.97 -6.05 10.70
N ARG A 40 -12.34 -7.20 10.94
CA ARG A 40 -11.01 -7.25 11.57
C ARG A 40 -9.94 -6.60 10.69
N LEU A 41 -10.01 -6.75 9.37
CA LEU A 41 -9.13 -6.04 8.45
C LEU A 41 -9.35 -4.53 8.50
N GLU A 42 -10.60 -4.07 8.37
CA GLU A 42 -10.92 -2.63 8.35
C GLU A 42 -10.52 -1.89 9.64
N ASN A 43 -10.51 -2.60 10.77
CA ASN A 43 -10.11 -2.07 12.07
C ASN A 43 -8.63 -2.34 12.41
N ASP A 44 -7.82 -2.80 11.46
CA ASP A 44 -6.40 -3.13 11.63
C ASP A 44 -6.13 -4.14 12.78
N ILE A 45 -7.13 -4.97 13.13
CA ILE A 45 -7.00 -6.02 14.16
C ILE A 45 -6.11 -7.17 13.64
N ILE A 46 -6.13 -7.40 12.33
CA ILE A 46 -5.27 -8.36 11.65
C ILE A 46 -4.59 -7.68 10.47
N PRO A 47 -3.35 -8.08 10.14
CA PRO A 47 -2.68 -7.59 8.95
C PRO A 47 -3.35 -8.14 7.68
N ALA A 48 -2.97 -7.58 6.53
CA ALA A 48 -3.42 -8.04 5.24
C ALA A 48 -3.11 -9.55 5.03
N PRO A 49 -3.97 -10.31 4.31
CA PRO A 49 -3.70 -11.70 4.01
C PRO A 49 -2.40 -11.88 3.23
N GLN A 50 -1.60 -12.87 3.62
CA GLN A 50 -0.38 -13.26 2.86
C GLN A 50 -0.71 -13.98 1.54
N LYS A 51 -1.87 -14.66 1.47
CA LYS A 51 -2.29 -15.35 0.25
C LYS A 51 -2.64 -14.34 -0.83
N ASN A 52 -1.82 -14.29 -1.88
CA ASN A 52 -2.00 -13.39 -3.02
C ASN A 52 -3.40 -13.50 -3.65
N GLU A 53 -3.97 -14.70 -3.72
CA GLU A 53 -5.33 -14.90 -4.25
C GLU A 53 -6.41 -14.17 -3.42
N THR A 54 -6.35 -14.28 -2.09
CA THR A 54 -7.29 -13.59 -1.19
C THR A 54 -7.12 -12.08 -1.30
N LEU A 55 -5.88 -11.60 -1.34
CA LEU A 55 -5.58 -10.17 -1.45
C LEU A 55 -6.07 -9.58 -2.78
N ARG A 56 -5.85 -10.29 -3.90
CA ARG A 56 -6.40 -9.94 -5.22
C ARG A 56 -7.94 -9.97 -5.24
N GLY A 57 -8.55 -10.94 -4.57
CA GLY A 57 -10.01 -11.01 -4.42
C GLY A 57 -10.58 -9.77 -3.72
N ILE A 58 -9.92 -9.29 -2.66
CA ILE A 58 -10.29 -8.05 -1.97
C ILE A 58 -10.10 -6.84 -2.90
N ALA A 59 -8.97 -6.73 -3.60
CA ALA A 59 -8.72 -5.65 -4.55
C ALA A 59 -9.81 -5.57 -5.63
N LYS A 60 -10.19 -6.72 -6.18
CA LYS A 60 -11.28 -6.83 -7.17
C LYS A 60 -12.63 -6.42 -6.60
N ALA A 61 -12.95 -6.82 -5.36
CA ALA A 61 -14.18 -6.39 -4.68
C ALA A 61 -14.23 -4.87 -4.47
N LEU A 62 -13.07 -4.25 -4.24
CA LEU A 62 -12.90 -2.80 -4.10
C LEU A 62 -12.77 -2.04 -5.43
N SER A 63 -13.00 -2.73 -6.56
CA SER A 63 -12.89 -2.18 -7.92
C SER A 63 -11.53 -1.53 -8.19
N ILE A 64 -10.45 -2.11 -7.68
CA ILE A 64 -9.08 -1.66 -7.96
C ILE A 64 -8.62 -2.33 -9.25
N GLU A 65 -8.25 -1.52 -10.25
CA GLU A 65 -7.78 -2.00 -11.55
C GLU A 65 -6.36 -2.56 -11.45
N GLU A 66 -6.12 -3.74 -12.02
CA GLU A 66 -4.78 -4.35 -11.99
C GLU A 66 -3.74 -3.44 -12.68
N ASN A 67 -2.53 -3.38 -12.12
CA ASN A 67 -1.42 -2.55 -12.60
C ASN A 67 -1.64 -1.02 -12.56
N SER A 68 -2.76 -0.54 -12.00
CA SER A 68 -2.96 0.89 -11.75
C SER A 68 -2.11 1.41 -10.58
N GLU A 69 -1.98 2.73 -10.45
CA GLU A 69 -1.33 3.33 -9.26
C GLU A 69 -2.06 2.93 -7.96
N GLU A 70 -3.39 2.79 -8.01
CA GLU A 70 -4.19 2.35 -6.86
C GLU A 70 -3.88 0.90 -6.48
N TRP A 71 -3.59 0.06 -7.47
CA TRP A 71 -3.16 -1.32 -7.26
C TRP A 71 -1.82 -1.37 -6.54
N VAL A 72 -0.82 -0.64 -7.03
CA VAL A 72 0.49 -0.56 -6.37
C VAL A 72 0.32 -0.08 -4.93
N ALA A 73 -0.41 1.02 -4.71
CA ALA A 73 -0.66 1.55 -3.38
C ALA A 73 -1.38 0.54 -2.45
N PHE A 74 -2.33 -0.24 -2.98
CA PHE A 74 -3.03 -1.27 -2.20
C PHE A 74 -2.09 -2.40 -1.73
N PHE A 75 -1.21 -2.87 -2.61
CA PHE A 75 -0.23 -3.91 -2.28
C PHE A 75 0.90 -3.40 -1.37
N ASP A 76 1.28 -2.13 -1.51
CA ASP A 76 2.20 -1.46 -0.59
C ASP A 76 1.62 -1.40 0.82
N LEU A 77 0.37 -0.92 0.96
CA LEU A 77 -0.33 -0.88 2.24
C LEU A 77 -0.48 -2.28 2.86
N ALA A 78 -0.76 -3.29 2.03
CA ALA A 78 -0.83 -4.67 2.48
C ALA A 78 0.51 -5.14 3.05
N SER A 79 1.63 -4.85 2.38
CA SER A 79 2.97 -5.23 2.80
C SER A 79 3.41 -4.48 4.07
N ILE A 80 3.13 -3.17 4.15
CA ILE A 80 3.35 -2.35 5.34
C ILE A 80 2.58 -2.92 6.54
N SER A 81 1.32 -3.32 6.36
CA SER A 81 0.53 -3.91 7.45
C SER A 81 1.14 -5.20 8.02
N ARG A 82 1.95 -5.91 7.22
CA ARG A 82 2.67 -7.12 7.61
C ARG A 82 4.10 -6.85 8.09
N ASN A 83 4.58 -5.61 8.03
CA ASN A 83 5.99 -5.25 8.18
C ASN A 83 6.90 -5.98 7.17
N GLU A 84 6.41 -6.15 5.96
CA GLU A 84 7.09 -6.82 4.85
C GLU A 84 7.32 -5.83 3.69
N PHE A 85 8.23 -6.17 2.77
CA PHE A 85 8.41 -5.44 1.52
C PHE A 85 7.49 -6.02 0.43
N PRO A 86 6.96 -5.19 -0.49
CA PRO A 86 6.28 -5.66 -1.69
C PRO A 86 7.14 -6.65 -2.49
N GLU A 87 6.50 -7.71 -2.99
CA GLU A 87 7.21 -8.83 -3.64
C GLU A 87 7.93 -8.39 -4.92
N ASP A 88 7.38 -7.42 -5.64
CA ASP A 88 7.95 -6.85 -6.85
C ASP A 88 9.26 -6.09 -6.60
N ILE A 89 9.44 -5.48 -5.42
CA ILE A 89 10.67 -4.76 -5.06
C ILE A 89 11.66 -5.58 -4.23
N LYS A 90 11.29 -6.79 -3.84
CA LYS A 90 12.06 -7.65 -2.94
C LYS A 90 13.47 -7.95 -3.45
N SER A 91 13.63 -8.19 -4.75
CA SER A 91 14.93 -8.44 -5.37
C SER A 91 15.86 -7.22 -5.33
N SER A 92 15.33 -6.02 -5.55
CA SER A 92 16.06 -4.75 -5.43
C SER A 92 16.38 -4.44 -3.96
N PHE A 93 15.47 -4.76 -3.06
CA PHE A 93 15.66 -4.61 -1.63
C PHE A 93 16.84 -5.45 -1.13
N GLU A 94 16.93 -6.73 -1.51
CA GLU A 94 18.04 -7.60 -1.12
C GLU A 94 19.41 -7.04 -1.57
N LYS A 95 19.49 -6.51 -2.80
CA LYS A 95 20.71 -5.88 -3.33
C LYS A 95 21.11 -4.63 -2.56
N ASN A 96 20.12 -3.81 -2.17
CA ASN A 96 20.34 -2.50 -1.57
C ASN A 96 20.21 -2.48 -0.04
N LEU A 97 19.98 -3.64 0.59
CA LEU A 97 19.76 -3.77 2.03
C LEU A 97 20.87 -3.12 2.86
N HIS A 98 22.11 -3.24 2.39
CA HIS A 98 23.29 -2.67 3.03
C HIS A 98 23.29 -1.12 3.09
N LEU A 99 22.54 -0.46 2.21
CA LEU A 99 22.45 1.02 2.15
C LEU A 99 21.40 1.59 3.11
N LEU A 100 20.36 0.82 3.44
CA LEU A 100 19.23 1.29 4.25
C LEU A 100 19.61 1.78 5.66
N PRO A 101 20.49 1.10 6.42
CA PRO A 101 20.88 1.60 7.74
C PRO A 101 21.59 2.96 7.68
N ALA A 102 22.42 3.21 6.66
CA ALA A 102 23.09 4.49 6.49
C ALA A 102 22.08 5.59 6.14
N LEU A 103 21.17 5.32 5.20
CA LEU A 103 20.10 6.22 4.79
C LEU A 103 19.18 6.60 5.98
N LEU A 104 18.68 5.61 6.72
CA LEU A 104 17.76 5.85 7.85
C LEU A 104 18.45 6.58 9.00
N ARG A 105 19.73 6.29 9.28
CA ARG A 105 20.51 7.05 10.28
C ARG A 105 20.73 8.49 9.84
N ALA A 106 21.08 8.73 8.58
CA ALA A 106 21.24 10.08 8.05
C ALA A 106 19.92 10.86 8.10
N SER A 107 18.79 10.22 7.77
CA SER A 107 17.46 10.80 7.88
C SER A 107 17.12 11.18 9.32
N LYS A 108 17.41 10.29 10.28
CA LYS A 108 17.16 10.51 11.71
C LYS A 108 18.03 11.62 12.27
N ASN A 109 19.34 11.59 12.01
CA ASN A 109 20.29 12.54 12.59
C ASN A 109 20.09 13.98 12.09
N ASN A 110 19.63 14.13 10.85
CA ASN A 110 19.39 15.44 10.25
C ASN A 110 17.93 15.92 10.39
N ASN A 111 17.08 15.20 11.16
CA ASN A 111 15.65 15.47 11.27
C ASN A 111 14.99 15.75 9.91
N VAL A 112 15.31 14.93 8.91
CA VAL A 112 14.84 15.14 7.54
C VAL A 112 13.31 15.13 7.54
N PRO A 113 12.65 16.23 7.12
CA PRO A 113 11.19 16.31 7.14
C PRO A 113 10.61 15.41 6.05
N LYS A 114 9.36 14.95 6.27
CA LYS A 114 8.63 14.07 5.33
C LYS A 114 8.64 14.65 3.93
N GLU A 115 8.45 15.96 3.80
CA GLU A 115 8.43 16.70 2.53
C GLU A 115 9.72 16.53 1.73
N LYS A 116 10.88 16.51 2.40
CA LYS A 116 12.18 16.33 1.74
C LYS A 116 12.40 14.89 1.28
N VAL A 117 11.89 13.91 2.04
CA VAL A 117 11.88 12.51 1.59
C VAL A 117 11.00 12.36 0.35
N LEU A 118 9.85 13.04 0.31
CA LEU A 118 8.96 13.02 -0.86
C LEU A 118 9.58 13.69 -2.08
N GLN A 119 10.29 14.79 -1.88
CA GLN A 119 11.04 15.42 -2.95
C GLN A 119 12.08 14.47 -3.54
N LEU A 120 12.88 13.80 -2.70
CA LEU A 120 13.86 12.81 -3.15
C LEU A 120 13.21 11.66 -3.93
N ILE A 121 12.05 11.17 -3.48
CA ILE A 121 11.30 10.12 -4.21
C ILE A 121 10.85 10.61 -5.59
N SER A 122 10.43 11.88 -5.71
CA SER A 122 10.07 12.49 -7.00
C SER A 122 11.27 12.56 -7.93
N GLU A 123 12.40 13.10 -7.43
CA GLU A 123 13.63 13.24 -8.21
C GLU A 123 14.11 11.89 -8.77
N LEU A 124 14.06 10.82 -7.97
CA LEU A 124 14.42 9.46 -8.40
C LEU A 124 13.44 8.85 -9.43
N ARG A 125 12.19 9.31 -9.45
CA ARG A 125 11.18 8.86 -10.42
C ARG A 125 11.37 9.57 -11.76
N ASP A 126 11.65 10.87 -11.73
CA ASP A 126 11.78 11.73 -12.91
C ASP A 126 13.08 11.43 -13.69
N GLU A 127 14.15 10.99 -13.01
CA GLU A 127 15.40 10.56 -13.68
C GLU A 127 15.24 9.30 -14.57
N ASN A 128 14.10 8.60 -14.51
CA ASN A 128 13.85 7.36 -15.25
C ASN A 128 12.76 7.50 -16.35
N GLU A 129 12.20 8.69 -16.60
CA GLU A 129 11.43 8.93 -17.81
C GLU A 129 12.40 9.07 -19.01
N PRO A 130 12.28 8.25 -20.08
CA PRO A 130 13.09 8.48 -21.26
C PRO A 130 12.71 9.84 -21.83
N THR A 131 13.68 10.75 -21.89
CA THR A 131 13.58 11.92 -22.77
C THR A 131 13.28 11.41 -24.18
N GLU A 132 12.05 11.64 -24.66
CA GLU A 132 11.73 11.45 -26.07
C GLU A 132 12.65 12.38 -26.87
N ASP A 133 13.53 11.78 -27.67
CA ASP A 133 14.30 12.46 -28.73
C ASP A 133 13.38 13.02 -29.83
#